data_AF-A0A0E4BQQ8-F1
#
_entry.id   AF-A0A0E4BQQ8-F1
#
_cell.length_a   1.000
_cell.length_b   1.000
_cell.length_c   1.000
_cell.angle_alpha   90.00
_cell.angle_beta   90.00
_cell.angle_gamma   90.00
#
_symmetry.space_group_name_H-M   'P 1'
#
loop_
_entity.id
_entity.type
_entity.pdbx_description
1 polymer ?
#
loop_
_entity_poly.entity_id
_entity_poly.type
_entity_poly.pdbx_seq_one_letter_code
_entity_poly.pdbx_strand_id
1 'polypeptide(L)'
;MLPSQDIRVMLFAEREFRRQRAARGYMKQCDQAFACIVKGYGAQPSVVTRPDRDPELIELRQKMMAFVAVATGATHRQVGLVFKRDHSSVGSACARFAAAVRATISSAQPTSEPDAETDA
;
A
#
# COMPACT_ATOMS: atom_id res chain seq x y z
N MET A 1 10.53 -11.73 -0.95
CA MET A 1 9.14 -12.10 -1.26
C MET A 1 8.28 -11.78 -0.04
N LEU A 2 7.03 -11.34 -0.20
CA LEU A 2 6.15 -11.03 0.93
C LEU A 2 5.52 -12.32 1.50
N PRO A 3 5.34 -12.43 2.83
CA PRO A 3 4.52 -13.46 3.46
C PRO A 3 3.10 -13.54 2.87
N SER A 4 2.50 -14.74 2.85
CA SER A 4 1.15 -14.95 2.29
C SER A 4 0.06 -14.12 2.98
N GLN A 5 0.21 -13.86 4.29
CA GLN A 5 -0.69 -12.98 5.03
C GLN A 5 -0.60 -11.54 4.50
N ASP A 6 0.60 -11.00 4.35
CA ASP A 6 0.84 -9.65 3.83
C ASP A 6 0.27 -9.49 2.42
N ILE A 7 0.42 -10.52 1.56
CA ILE A 7 -0.16 -10.55 0.22
C ILE A 7 -1.68 -10.40 0.27
N ARG A 8 -2.36 -11.21 1.09
CA ARG A 8 -3.83 -11.15 1.23
C ARG A 8 -4.29 -9.78 1.73
N VAL A 9 -3.59 -9.22 2.71
CA VAL A 9 -3.88 -7.91 3.27
C VAL A 9 -3.70 -6.80 2.23
N MET A 10 -2.60 -6.80 1.48
CA MET A 10 -2.34 -5.80 0.44
C MET A 10 -3.35 -5.88 -0.71
N LEU A 11 -3.75 -7.09 -1.12
CA LEU A 11 -4.79 -7.28 -2.15
C LEU A 11 -6.17 -6.81 -1.70
N PHE A 12 -6.49 -7.01 -0.42
CA PHE A 12 -7.73 -6.49 0.17
C PHE A 12 -7.70 -4.96 0.23
N ALA A 13 -6.63 -4.39 0.79
CA ALA A 13 -6.48 -2.95 0.95
C ALA A 13 -6.50 -2.21 -0.39
N GLU A 14 -5.84 -2.75 -1.43
CA GLU A 14 -5.85 -2.17 -2.76
C GLU A 14 -7.25 -2.15 -3.38
N ARG A 15 -8.01 -3.26 -3.24
CA ARG A 15 -9.40 -3.31 -3.73
C ARG A 15 -10.28 -2.28 -3.04
N GLU A 16 -10.17 -2.17 -1.72
CA GLU A 16 -10.92 -1.16 -0.95
C GLU A 16 -10.52 0.26 -1.32
N PHE A 17 -9.22 0.52 -1.49
CA PHE A 17 -8.72 1.81 -1.92
C PHE A 17 -9.25 2.19 -3.31
N ARG A 18 -9.18 1.28 -4.29
CA ARG A 18 -9.70 1.52 -5.66
C ARG A 18 -11.18 1.84 -5.67
N ARG A 19 -12.00 1.15 -4.86
CA ARG A 19 -13.45 1.44 -4.73
C ARG A 19 -13.73 2.86 -4.21
N GLN A 20 -12.86 3.39 -3.37
CA GLN A 20 -13.02 4.70 -2.72
C GLN A 20 -12.32 5.84 -3.45
N ARG A 21 -11.47 5.53 -4.44
CA ARG A 21 -10.64 6.48 -5.17
C ARG A 21 -11.49 7.34 -6.12
N ALA A 22 -12.20 8.32 -5.56
CA ALA A 22 -12.71 9.47 -6.31
C ALA A 22 -11.57 10.47 -6.59
N ALA A 23 -11.66 11.26 -7.67
CA ALA A 23 -10.66 12.24 -8.09
C ALA A 23 -10.37 13.31 -7.01
N ARG A 24 -9.50 12.98 -6.04
CA ARG A 24 -9.13 13.79 -4.89
C ARG A 24 -7.63 14.07 -4.89
N GLY A 25 -7.20 15.17 -4.28
CA GLY A 25 -5.77 15.50 -4.14
C GLY A 25 -4.99 14.39 -3.42
N TYR A 26 -3.69 14.27 -3.73
CA TYR A 26 -2.82 13.18 -3.28
C TYR A 26 -2.83 12.92 -1.77
N MET A 27 -2.93 13.96 -0.93
CA MET A 27 -3.00 13.79 0.53
C MET A 27 -4.21 12.97 0.97
N LYS A 28 -5.40 13.25 0.41
CA LYS A 28 -6.61 12.47 0.72
C LYS A 28 -6.49 11.03 0.24
N GLN A 29 -5.78 10.80 -0.87
CA GLN A 29 -5.52 9.44 -1.36
C GLN A 29 -4.56 8.70 -0.42
N CYS A 30 -3.52 9.36 0.10
CA CYS A 30 -2.62 8.77 1.11
C CYS A 30 -3.37 8.38 2.39
N ASP A 31 -4.22 9.26 2.91
CA ASP A 31 -5.03 8.97 4.11
C ASP A 31 -5.97 7.78 3.89
N GLN A 32 -6.62 7.71 2.72
CA GLN A 32 -7.50 6.60 2.36
C GLN A 32 -6.76 5.27 2.20
N ALA A 33 -5.64 5.25 1.46
CA ALA A 33 -4.81 4.07 1.29
C ALA A 33 -4.25 3.59 2.63
N PHE A 34 -3.82 4.53 3.49
CA PHE A 34 -3.38 4.25 4.85
C PHE A 34 -4.51 3.61 5.68
N ALA A 35 -5.70 4.18 5.69
CA ALA A 35 -6.84 3.61 6.41
C ALA A 35 -7.18 2.18 5.93
N CYS A 36 -7.14 1.94 4.61
CA CYS A 36 -7.40 0.63 4.03
C CYS A 36 -6.37 -0.41 4.47
N ILE A 37 -5.07 -0.09 4.42
CA ILE A 37 -4.02 -1.04 4.78
C ILE A 37 -3.96 -1.29 6.29
N VAL A 38 -4.17 -0.26 7.11
CA VAL A 38 -4.23 -0.40 8.58
C VAL A 38 -5.39 -1.31 8.98
N LYS A 39 -6.57 -1.11 8.38
CA LYS A 39 -7.73 -2.00 8.56
C LYS A 39 -7.41 -3.44 8.14
N GLY A 40 -6.74 -3.63 7.01
CA GLY A 40 -6.38 -4.95 6.52
C GLY A 40 -5.47 -5.74 7.48
N TYR A 41 -4.55 -5.07 8.16
CA TYR A 41 -3.71 -5.68 9.20
C TYR A 41 -4.39 -5.78 10.58
N GLY A 42 -5.62 -5.28 10.74
CA GLY A 42 -6.30 -5.23 12.04
C GLY A 42 -5.59 -4.33 13.06
N ALA A 43 -4.78 -3.37 12.59
CA ALA A 43 -4.01 -2.48 13.45
C ALA A 43 -4.78 -1.20 13.78
N GLN A 44 -4.37 -0.50 14.85
CA GLN A 44 -4.82 0.86 15.11
C GLN A 44 -3.88 1.89 14.45
N PRO A 45 -4.39 2.95 13.81
CA PRO A 45 -3.56 4.01 13.22
C PRO A 45 -2.53 4.62 14.19
N SER A 46 -2.90 4.78 15.46
CA SER A 46 -2.04 5.27 16.53
C SER A 46 -0.84 4.34 16.77
N VAL A 47 -1.05 3.03 16.74
CA VAL A 47 0.01 2.02 16.89
C VAL A 47 0.99 2.09 15.72
N VAL A 48 0.49 2.27 14.50
CA VAL A 48 1.34 2.36 13.31
C VAL A 48 2.17 3.64 13.30
N THR A 49 1.62 4.77 13.78
CA THR A 49 2.31 6.07 13.76
C THR A 49 3.18 6.35 14.98
N ARG A 50 3.06 5.58 16.07
CA ARG A 50 3.86 5.79 17.29
C ARG A 50 5.36 5.54 17.05
N PRO A 51 6.27 6.26 17.73
CA PRO A 51 7.71 6.01 17.73
C PRO A 51 8.06 4.77 18.55
N ASP A 52 7.76 3.60 17.98
CA ASP A 52 8.14 2.30 18.54
C ASP A 52 9.50 1.82 18.01
N ARG A 53 10.25 1.09 18.84
CA ARG A 53 11.52 0.44 18.50
C ARG A 53 11.41 -1.07 18.29
N ASP A 54 10.23 -1.65 18.47
CA ASP A 54 9.93 -3.04 18.17
C ASP A 54 10.20 -3.33 16.67
N PRO A 55 11.14 -4.26 16.36
CA PRO A 55 11.47 -4.63 14.99
C PRO A 55 10.27 -5.08 14.15
N GLU A 56 9.31 -5.80 14.74
CA GLU A 56 8.14 -6.31 14.02
C GLU A 56 7.21 -5.16 13.62
N LEU A 57 6.98 -4.20 14.53
CA LEU A 57 6.20 -3.01 14.24
C LEU A 57 6.91 -2.08 13.25
N ILE A 58 8.24 -2.01 13.28
CA ILE A 58 9.02 -1.27 12.28
C ILE A 58 8.82 -1.89 10.90
N GLU A 59 8.95 -3.21 10.77
CA GLU A 59 8.78 -3.88 9.49
C GLU A 59 7.35 -3.72 8.96
N LEU A 60 6.34 -3.94 9.82
CA LEU A 60 4.93 -3.75 9.49
C LEU A 60 4.67 -2.34 8.94
N ARG A 61 5.19 -1.31 9.64
CA ARG A 61 5.07 0.08 9.21
C ARG A 61 5.74 0.33 7.87
N GLN A 62 6.91 -0.25 7.62
CA GLN A 62 7.61 -0.08 6.34
C GLN A 62 6.85 -0.75 5.18
N LYS A 63 6.25 -1.92 5.39
CA LYS A 63 5.37 -2.56 4.40
C LYS A 63 4.17 -1.66 4.07
N MET A 64 3.53 -1.08 5.08
CA MET A 64 2.41 -0.16 4.90
C MET A 64 2.83 1.13 4.17
N MET A 65 3.99 1.71 4.47
CA MET A 65 4.51 2.88 3.75
C MET A 65 4.72 2.59 2.26
N ALA A 66 5.38 1.47 1.96
CA ALA A 66 5.62 1.05 0.58
C ALA A 66 4.30 0.79 -0.16
N PHE A 67 3.32 0.17 0.50
CA PHE A 67 1.97 0.01 -0.04
C PHE A 67 1.33 1.35 -0.40
N VAL A 68 1.28 2.31 0.53
CA VAL A 68 0.64 3.61 0.30
C VAL A 68 1.35 4.37 -0.83
N ALA A 69 2.69 4.36 -0.85
CA ALA A 69 3.45 5.00 -1.91
C ALA A 69 3.15 4.40 -3.30
N VAL A 70 3.09 3.07 -3.39
CA VAL A 70 2.82 2.36 -4.64
C VAL A 70 1.37 2.55 -5.10
N ALA A 71 0.39 2.38 -4.21
CA ALA A 71 -1.04 2.44 -4.56
C ALA A 71 -1.47 3.84 -5.01
N THR A 72 -0.93 4.88 -4.37
CA THR A 72 -1.33 6.28 -4.61
C THR A 72 -0.44 6.99 -5.64
N GLY A 73 0.80 6.54 -5.83
CA GLY A 73 1.82 7.27 -6.60
C GLY A 73 2.30 8.55 -5.92
N ALA A 74 1.98 8.77 -4.64
CA ALA A 74 2.37 9.97 -3.91
C ALA A 74 3.88 10.02 -3.63
N THR A 75 4.39 11.25 -3.46
CA THR A 75 5.80 11.47 -3.10
C THR A 75 6.11 10.93 -1.70
N HIS A 76 7.37 10.56 -1.45
CA HIS A 76 7.80 10.10 -0.12
C HIS A 76 7.52 11.12 1.00
N ARG A 77 7.54 12.42 0.67
CA ARG A 77 7.16 13.49 1.63
C ARG A 77 5.69 13.38 2.02
N GLN A 78 4.79 13.25 1.05
CA GLN A 78 3.35 13.14 1.32
C GLN A 78 3.01 11.89 2.13
N VAL A 79 3.63 10.74 1.80
CA VAL A 79 3.47 9.51 2.58
C VAL A 79 4.03 9.70 3.99
N GLY A 80 5.20 10.32 4.12
CA GLY A 80 5.83 10.61 5.41
C GLY A 80 4.93 11.41 6.35
N LEU A 81 4.17 12.38 5.84
CA LEU A 81 3.21 13.15 6.63
C LEU A 81 2.13 12.25 7.29
N VAL A 82 1.56 11.31 6.54
CA VAL A 82 0.53 10.40 7.06
C VAL A 82 1.10 9.44 8.12
N PHE A 83 2.32 8.97 7.92
CA PHE A 83 2.98 8.05 8.85
C PHE A 83 3.72 8.75 10.01
N LYS A 84 3.74 10.09 10.03
CA LYS A 84 4.56 10.90 10.96
C LYS A 84 6.04 10.50 10.92
N ARG A 85 6.59 10.37 9.71
CA ARG A 85 7.98 9.97 9.45
C ARG A 85 8.62 10.81 8.37
N ASP A 86 9.94 10.84 8.40
CA ASP A 86 10.72 11.51 7.36
C ASP A 86 10.62 10.77 6.03
N HIS A 87 10.66 11.56 4.95
CA HIS A 87 10.66 11.06 3.58
C HIS A 87 11.82 10.08 3.30
N SER A 88 12.94 10.20 4.01
CA SER A 88 14.06 9.25 3.94
C SER A 88 13.67 7.86 4.47
N SER A 89 12.93 7.79 5.58
CA SER A 89 12.41 6.53 6.14
C SER A 89 11.43 5.86 5.17
N VAL A 90 10.58 6.65 4.51
CA VAL A 90 9.71 6.14 3.44
C VAL A 90 10.54 5.65 2.25
N GLY A 91 11.58 6.38 1.86
CA GLY A 91 12.51 5.95 0.82
C GLY A 91 13.15 4.60 1.11
N SER A 92 13.65 4.39 2.34
CA SER A 92 14.19 3.10 2.78
C SER A 92 13.14 1.99 2.77
N ALA A 93 11.90 2.29 3.18
CA ALA A 93 10.79 1.33 3.12
C ALA A 93 10.46 0.93 1.68
N CYS A 94 10.38 1.90 0.77
CA CYS A 94 10.15 1.68 -0.65
C CYS A 94 11.28 0.87 -1.30
N ALA A 95 12.54 1.17 -0.97
CA ALA A 95 13.69 0.42 -1.46
C ALA A 95 13.60 -1.08 -1.09
N ARG A 96 13.07 -1.40 0.09
CA ARG A 96 12.89 -2.78 0.56
C ARG A 96 11.68 -3.48 -0.04
N PHE A 97 10.53 -2.80 -0.10
CA PHE A 97 9.24 -3.47 -0.32
C PHE A 97 8.49 -3.08 -1.59
N ALA A 98 8.79 -1.94 -2.24
CA ALA A 98 7.95 -1.42 -3.33
C ALA A 98 7.86 -2.38 -4.52
N ALA A 99 8.95 -3.06 -4.89
CA ALA A 99 8.92 -4.04 -5.98
C ALA A 99 7.98 -5.21 -5.68
N ALA A 100 8.04 -5.78 -4.47
CA ALA A 100 7.19 -6.88 -4.06
C ALA A 100 5.71 -6.45 -3.91
N VAL A 101 5.46 -5.24 -3.40
CA VAL A 101 4.13 -4.63 -3.35
C VAL A 101 3.56 -4.47 -4.76
N ARG A 102 4.31 -3.89 -5.70
CA ARG A 102 3.88 -3.73 -7.10
C ARG A 102 3.52 -5.06 -7.74
N ALA A 103 4.40 -6.05 -7.63
CA ALA A 103 4.13 -7.39 -8.14
C ALA A 103 2.82 -7.97 -7.59
N THR A 104 2.58 -7.78 -6.28
CA THR A 104 1.36 -8.25 -5.60
C THR A 104 0.09 -7.55 -6.12
N ILE A 105 0.10 -6.23 -6.25
CA ILE A 105 -1.11 -5.49 -6.66
C ILE A 105 -1.38 -5.54 -8.17
N SER A 106 -0.34 -5.78 -8.99
CA SER A 106 -0.45 -5.95 -10.43
C SER A 106 -0.95 -7.33 -10.83
N SER A 107 -0.55 -8.39 -10.10
CA SER A 107 -0.99 -9.77 -10.38
C SER A 107 -2.47 -10.02 -10.10
N ALA A 108 -3.16 -9.06 -9.47
CA ALA A 108 -4.60 -9.11 -9.22
C ALA A 108 -5.43 -8.30 -10.23
N GLN A 109 -4.81 -7.76 -11.28
CA GLN A 109 -5.57 -7.36 -12.45
C GLN A 109 -6.03 -8.64 -13.16
N PRO A 110 -7.33 -8.77 -13.53
CA PRO A 110 -7.70 -9.84 -14.44
C PRO A 110 -6.85 -9.63 -15.69
N THR A 111 -6.05 -10.62 -16.05
CA THR A 111 -5.68 -10.82 -17.44
C THR A 111 -7.01 -10.82 -18.19
N SER A 112 -7.31 -9.75 -18.92
CA SER A 112 -8.34 -9.81 -19.93
C SER A 112 -7.94 -10.99 -20.82
N GLU A 113 -8.69 -12.07 -20.75
CA GLU A 113 -8.64 -13.11 -21.77
C GLU A 113 -8.90 -12.40 -23.11
N PRO A 114 -8.09 -12.61 -24.16
CA PRO A 114 -8.49 -12.20 -25.49
C PRO A 114 -9.59 -13.17 -25.92
N ASP A 115 -10.82 -12.85 -25.55
CA ASP A 115 -11.99 -13.61 -25.94
C ASP A 115 -12.49 -13.17 -27.32
N ALA A 116 -12.82 -14.20 -28.09
CA ALA A 116 -13.51 -14.25 -29.37
C ALA A 116 -12.71 -13.88 -30.63
N GLU A 117 -12.23 -14.94 -31.29
CA GLU A 117 -12.59 -15.26 -32.68
C GLU A 117 -13.68 -14.35 -33.26
N THR A 118 -13.34 -13.60 -34.29
CA THR A 118 -14.34 -13.15 -35.26
C THR A 118 -14.29 -14.10 -36.44
N ASP A 119 -15.29 -14.96 -36.48
CA ASP A 119 -15.76 -15.77 -37.59
C ASP A 119 -15.93 -14.92 -38.87
N ALA A 120 -15.33 -15.36 -39.98
CA ALA A 120 -15.72 -15.08 -41.37
C ALA A 120 -14.96 -15.99 -42.36
#